data_AF-A0A2J8R176-F1
#
_entry.id   AF-A0A2J8R176-F1
#
_cell.length_a   1.000
_cell.length_b   1.000
_cell.length_c   1.000
_cell.angle_alpha   90.00
_cell.angle_beta   90.00
_cell.angle_gamma   90.00
#
_symmetry.space_group_name_H-M   'P 1'
#
loop_
_entity.id
_entity.type
_entity.pdbx_description
1 polymer ?
#
loop_
_entity_poly.entity_id
_entity_poly.type
_entity_poly.pdbx_seq_one_letter_code
_entity_poly.pdbx_strand_id
1 'polypeptide(L)'
;MEPGSVENLSIVYRSRDFLVVNKHWDVRIDSKAWRETLTLQKQLRYRFPELADPDTCYGFRFCHQLDFSTSGALCVALNKAAAGSAYRCFKERRVTKAYLALVRPATGTHPREPGNHQPCHWQEQHGRPGHHVHRGLAGL
;
A
#
# COMPACT_ATOMS: atom_id res chain seq x y z
N MET A 1 -12.34 -17.49 1.45
CA MET A 1 -11.88 -16.42 0.55
C MET A 1 -11.17 -17.09 -0.60
N GLU A 2 -11.45 -16.68 -1.83
CA GLU A 2 -10.84 -17.28 -3.03
C GLU A 2 -9.41 -16.75 -3.22
N PRO A 3 -8.48 -17.57 -3.75
CA PRO A 3 -7.14 -17.11 -4.11
C PRO A 3 -7.17 -16.12 -5.28
N GLY A 4 -6.08 -15.37 -5.45
CA GLY A 4 -5.92 -14.50 -6.61
C GLY A 4 -5.87 -15.30 -7.91
N SER A 5 -6.50 -14.79 -8.97
CA SER A 5 -6.42 -15.34 -10.32
C SER A 5 -6.15 -14.22 -11.33
N VAL A 6 -5.78 -14.54 -12.57
CA VAL A 6 -5.46 -13.51 -13.57
C VAL A 6 -6.68 -12.69 -13.97
N GLU A 7 -7.88 -13.27 -13.90
CA GLU A 7 -9.17 -12.65 -14.22
C GLU A 7 -9.72 -11.80 -13.07
N ASN A 8 -9.33 -12.11 -11.83
CA ASN A 8 -9.86 -11.46 -10.63
C ASN A 8 -9.12 -10.16 -10.31
N LEU A 9 -9.61 -9.05 -10.88
CA LEU A 9 -9.10 -7.70 -10.62
C LEU A 9 -10.19 -6.78 -10.06
N SER A 10 -10.05 -6.37 -8.81
CA SER A 10 -10.96 -5.42 -8.17
C SER A 10 -10.51 -3.98 -8.41
N ILE A 11 -11.40 -3.17 -9.00
CA ILE A 11 -11.16 -1.74 -9.28
C ILE A 11 -11.92 -0.92 -8.26
N VAL A 12 -11.21 -0.06 -7.55
CA VAL A 12 -11.78 0.82 -6.52
C VAL A 12 -12.04 2.22 -7.08
N TYR A 13 -11.23 2.65 -8.04
CA TYR A 13 -11.38 3.95 -8.70
C TYR A 13 -10.79 3.93 -10.10
N ARG A 14 -11.43 4.64 -11.05
CA ARG A 14 -10.93 4.85 -12.41
C ARG A 14 -11.23 6.26 -12.88
N SER A 15 -10.24 6.92 -13.46
CA SER A 15 -10.36 8.20 -14.17
C SER A 15 -9.60 8.16 -15.50
N ARG A 16 -9.45 9.33 -16.13
CA ARG A 16 -8.62 9.50 -17.33
C ARG A 16 -7.12 9.36 -17.02
N ASP A 17 -6.72 9.69 -15.80
CA ASP A 17 -5.31 9.80 -15.40
C ASP A 17 -4.85 8.69 -14.45
N PHE A 18 -5.77 8.12 -13.67
CA PHE A 18 -5.44 7.15 -12.63
C PHE A 18 -6.39 5.95 -12.62
N LEU A 19 -5.83 4.80 -12.27
CA LEU A 19 -6.55 3.59 -11.92
C LEU A 19 -6.10 3.17 -10.51
N VAL A 20 -7.05 2.92 -9.61
CA VAL A 20 -6.78 2.35 -8.29
C VAL A 20 -7.44 0.99 -8.20
N VAL A 21 -6.63 -0.01 -7.92
CA VAL A 21 -7.07 -1.39 -7.74
C VAL A 21 -6.98 -1.78 -6.28
N ASN A 22 -7.81 -2.73 -5.86
CA ASN A 22 -7.60 -3.46 -4.63
C ASN A 22 -6.74 -4.68 -4.95
N LYS A 23 -5.42 -4.54 -4.79
CA LYS A 23 -4.45 -5.63 -5.03
C LYS A 23 -4.78 -6.78 -4.09
N HIS A 24 -4.84 -7.99 -4.63
CA HIS A 24 -5.02 -9.19 -3.82
C HIS A 24 -3.79 -9.45 -2.93
N TRP A 25 -3.98 -10.13 -1.80
CA TRP A 25 -2.88 -10.67 -1.01
C TRP A 25 -2.18 -11.80 -1.78
N ASP A 26 -0.93 -12.09 -1.43
CA ASP A 26 -0.06 -13.06 -2.10
C ASP A 26 0.03 -12.91 -3.63
N VAL A 27 -0.03 -11.65 -4.10
CA VAL A 27 0.16 -11.28 -5.49
C VAL A 27 1.26 -10.22 -5.58
N ARG A 28 2.30 -10.51 -6.36
CA ARG A 28 3.34 -9.52 -6.68
C ARG A 28 2.78 -8.44 -7.60
N ILE A 29 3.33 -7.24 -7.50
CA ILE A 29 2.97 -6.14 -8.39
C ILE A 29 3.43 -6.43 -9.82
N ASP A 30 4.73 -6.70 -9.98
CA ASP A 30 5.36 -7.03 -11.25
C ASP A 30 6.40 -8.15 -11.05
N SER A 31 6.85 -8.73 -12.16
CA SER A 31 7.94 -9.69 -12.17
C SER A 31 8.58 -9.71 -13.55
N LYS A 32 9.91 -9.86 -13.59
CA LYS A 32 10.65 -10.20 -14.82
C LYS A 32 10.77 -11.72 -15.00
N ALA A 33 10.41 -12.50 -13.98
CA ALA A 33 10.54 -13.95 -14.04
C ALA A 33 9.40 -14.55 -14.87
N TRP A 34 9.75 -15.22 -15.96
CA TRP A 34 8.78 -15.87 -16.84
C TRP A 34 7.92 -16.92 -16.13
N ARG A 35 8.45 -17.56 -15.06
CA ARG A 35 7.75 -18.57 -14.25
C ARG A 35 6.66 -18.00 -13.36
N GLU A 36 6.67 -16.71 -13.08
CA GLU A 36 5.70 -16.11 -12.17
C GLU A 36 4.40 -15.84 -12.92
N THR A 37 3.43 -16.73 -12.77
CA THR A 37 2.21 -16.76 -13.58
C THR A 37 1.19 -15.70 -13.15
N LEU A 38 1.20 -15.28 -11.88
CA LEU A 38 0.24 -14.33 -11.33
C LEU A 38 0.94 -13.09 -10.76
N THR A 39 0.77 -11.97 -11.44
CA THR A 39 1.16 -10.64 -10.96
C THR A 39 0.04 -9.65 -11.25
N LEU A 40 -0.01 -8.55 -10.50
CA LEU A 40 -0.95 -7.47 -10.79
C LEU A 40 -0.73 -6.90 -12.19
N GLN A 41 0.52 -6.81 -12.64
CA GLN A 41 0.86 -6.43 -13.99
C GLN A 41 0.22 -7.34 -15.05
N LYS A 42 0.20 -8.66 -14.84
CA LYS A 42 -0.50 -9.61 -15.72
C LYS A 42 -2.02 -9.48 -15.65
N GLN A 43 -2.58 -9.30 -14.45
CA GLN A 43 -4.02 -9.03 -14.27
C GLN A 43 -4.46 -7.76 -15.02
N LEU A 44 -3.68 -6.68 -14.90
CA LEU A 44 -3.92 -5.43 -15.63
C LEU A 44 -3.79 -5.61 -17.14
N ARG A 45 -2.77 -6.34 -17.60
CA ARG A 45 -2.59 -6.63 -19.03
C ARG A 45 -3.74 -7.44 -19.60
N TYR A 46 -4.23 -8.43 -18.85
CA TYR A 46 -5.36 -9.26 -19.24
C TYR A 46 -6.65 -8.43 -19.33
N ARG A 47 -6.90 -7.58 -18.33
CA ARG A 47 -8.16 -6.82 -18.22
C ARG A 47 -8.20 -5.54 -19.05
N PHE A 48 -7.05 -4.89 -19.23
CA PHE A 48 -6.86 -3.59 -19.86
C PHE A 48 -5.62 -3.57 -20.76
N PRO A 49 -5.58 -4.41 -21.81
CA PRO A 49 -4.44 -4.42 -22.73
C PRO A 49 -4.20 -3.05 -23.38
N GLU A 50 -5.25 -2.25 -23.58
CA GLU A 50 -5.20 -0.90 -24.17
C GLU A 50 -4.53 0.15 -23.26
N LEU A 51 -4.44 -0.11 -21.95
CA LEU A 51 -3.79 0.78 -20.99
C LEU A 51 -2.30 0.45 -20.81
N ALA A 52 -1.78 -0.55 -21.52
CA ALA A 52 -0.38 -0.92 -21.45
C ALA A 52 0.50 0.15 -22.12
N ASP A 53 1.52 0.60 -21.41
CA ASP A 53 2.45 1.64 -21.82
C ASP A 53 3.78 1.03 -22.31
N PRO A 54 4.08 1.07 -23.62
CA PRO A 54 5.27 0.45 -24.19
C PRO A 54 6.57 1.13 -23.73
N ASP A 55 6.52 2.38 -23.24
CA ASP A 55 7.69 3.12 -22.77
C ASP A 55 8.11 2.71 -21.34
N THR A 56 7.46 1.68 -20.77
CA THR A 56 7.73 1.20 -19.42
C THR A 56 8.14 -0.26 -19.43
N CYS A 57 9.10 -0.62 -18.58
CA CYS A 57 9.63 -2.00 -18.50
C CYS A 57 8.53 -3.05 -18.22
N TYR A 58 7.45 -2.67 -17.54
CA TYR A 58 6.40 -3.59 -17.11
C TYR A 58 5.06 -3.34 -17.81
N GLY A 59 4.94 -2.32 -18.65
CA GLY A 59 3.71 -1.94 -19.32
C GLY A 59 2.77 -1.06 -18.48
N PHE A 60 3.10 -0.74 -17.22
CA PHE A 60 2.25 0.09 -16.37
C PHE A 60 3.10 0.98 -15.46
N ARG A 61 2.58 2.18 -15.15
CA ARG A 61 3.24 3.16 -14.28
C ARG A 61 2.70 3.03 -12.85
N PHE A 62 3.21 2.07 -12.09
CA PHE A 62 2.85 1.91 -10.68
C PHE A 62 3.35 3.11 -9.86
N CYS A 63 2.44 3.82 -9.19
CA CYS A 63 2.78 5.05 -8.46
C CYS A 63 3.50 4.78 -7.14
N HIS A 64 3.32 3.59 -6.57
CA HIS A 64 3.97 3.13 -5.35
C HIS A 64 3.96 1.60 -5.28
N GLN A 65 4.61 1.05 -4.25
CA GLN A 65 4.62 -0.38 -3.98
C GLN A 65 3.66 -0.76 -2.84
N LEU A 66 3.42 -2.06 -2.73
CA LEU A 66 2.68 -2.77 -1.69
C LEU A 66 3.30 -4.17 -1.60
N ASP A 67 3.53 -4.67 -0.39
CA ASP A 67 4.19 -5.95 -0.18
C ASP A 67 3.38 -7.11 -0.79
N PHE A 68 4.07 -8.21 -1.09
CA PHE A 68 3.47 -9.41 -1.68
C PHE A 68 2.22 -9.86 -0.93
N SER A 69 2.34 -10.05 0.38
CA SER A 69 1.28 -10.53 1.27
C SER A 69 0.25 -9.46 1.67
N THR A 70 0.50 -8.18 1.35
CA THR A 70 -0.40 -7.10 1.72
C THR A 70 -1.44 -6.87 0.63
N SER A 71 -2.73 -6.96 0.96
CA SER A 71 -3.82 -6.54 0.06
C SER A 71 -4.12 -5.04 0.20
N GLY A 72 -4.87 -4.48 -0.74
CA GLY A 72 -5.39 -3.12 -0.62
C GLY A 72 -5.10 -2.21 -1.79
N ALA A 73 -5.32 -0.91 -1.57
CA ALA A 73 -5.28 0.11 -2.61
C ALA A 73 -3.87 0.25 -3.22
N LEU A 74 -3.78 0.04 -4.54
CA LEU A 74 -2.60 0.33 -5.35
C LEU A 74 -2.95 1.25 -6.50
N CYS A 75 -2.27 2.39 -6.60
CA CYS A 75 -2.49 3.39 -7.64
C CYS A 75 -1.56 3.19 -8.85
N VAL A 76 -2.14 3.24 -10.04
CA VAL A 76 -1.48 3.17 -11.34
C VAL A 76 -1.78 4.45 -12.11
N ALA A 77 -0.75 5.13 -12.60
CA ALA A 77 -0.90 6.26 -13.50
C ALA A 77 -1.08 5.77 -14.94
N LEU A 78 -2.02 6.38 -15.66
CA LEU A 78 -2.39 5.98 -17.04
C LEU A 78 -1.64 6.77 -18.10
N ASN A 79 -0.84 7.77 -17.70
CA ASN A 79 0.02 8.54 -18.60
C ASN A 79 1.23 9.13 -17.85
N LYS A 80 2.19 9.67 -18.62
CA LYS A 80 3.45 10.23 -18.09
C LYS A 80 3.23 11.44 -17.18
N ALA A 81 2.27 12.31 -17.48
CA ALA A 81 1.99 13.50 -16.67
C ALA A 81 1.41 13.11 -15.30
N ALA A 82 0.45 12.18 -15.28
CA ALA A 82 -0.13 11.62 -14.06
C ALA A 82 0.93 10.93 -13.19
N ALA A 83 1.84 10.16 -13.81
CA ALA A 83 2.94 9.52 -13.09
C ALA A 83 3.88 10.55 -12.44
N GLY A 84 4.22 11.63 -13.15
CA GLY A 84 5.03 12.72 -12.62
C GLY A 84 4.36 13.47 -11.46
N SER A 85 3.04 13.70 -11.56
CA SER A 85 2.23 14.29 -10.47
C SER A 85 2.22 13.40 -9.23
N ALA A 86 1.92 12.10 -9.40
CA ALA A 86 1.92 11.15 -8.31
C ALA A 86 3.31 11.04 -7.65
N TYR A 87 4.37 10.94 -8.45
CA TYR A 87 5.75 10.95 -7.96
C TYR A 87 6.04 12.15 -7.07
N ARG A 88 5.64 13.36 -7.48
CA ARG A 88 5.81 14.58 -6.69
C ARG A 88 5.07 14.48 -5.35
N CYS A 89 3.80 14.05 -5.36
CA CYS A 89 3.03 13.86 -4.14
C CYS A 89 3.68 12.85 -3.17
N PHE A 90 4.21 11.74 -3.68
CA PHE A 90 4.93 10.76 -2.87
C PHE A 90 6.24 11.33 -2.32
N LYS A 91 7.03 12.00 -3.16
CA LYS A 91 8.31 12.61 -2.78
C LYS A 91 8.14 13.68 -1.70
N GLU A 92 7.10 14.50 -1.82
CA GLU A 92 6.77 15.59 -0.90
C GLU A 92 5.97 15.12 0.33
N ARG A 93 5.74 13.81 0.49
CA ARG A 93 4.99 13.22 1.61
C ARG A 93 3.56 13.79 1.77
N ARG A 94 2.93 14.15 0.65
CA ARG A 94 1.54 14.63 0.60
C ARG A 94 0.50 13.51 0.51
N VAL A 95 0.94 12.27 0.33
CA VAL A 95 0.05 11.10 0.24
C VAL A 95 -0.22 10.55 1.62
N THR A 96 -1.51 10.39 1.96
CA THR A 96 -1.95 9.71 3.18
C THR A 96 -2.29 8.26 2.86
N LYS A 97 -1.83 7.34 3.72
CA LYS A 97 -2.17 5.91 3.65
C LYS A 97 -2.57 5.43 5.04
N ALA A 98 -3.60 4.60 5.10
CA ALA A 98 -4.02 3.91 6.31
C ALA A 98 -4.13 2.41 6.01
N TYR A 99 -3.80 1.59 7.00
CA TYR A 99 -3.78 0.13 6.88
C TYR A 99 -4.57 -0.47 8.02
N LEU A 100 -5.36 -1.50 7.72
CA LEU A 100 -5.96 -2.36 8.72
C LEU A 100 -5.03 -3.55 8.94
N ALA A 101 -4.70 -3.84 10.20
CA ALA A 101 -3.83 -4.96 10.56
C ALA A 101 -4.28 -5.60 11.87
N LEU A 102 -4.10 -6.91 11.98
CA LEU A 102 -4.16 -7.62 13.25
C LEU A 102 -2.74 -7.68 13.83
N VAL A 103 -2.59 -7.15 15.03
CA VAL A 103 -1.28 -7.07 15.71
C VAL A 103 -1.30 -8.03 16.89
N ARG A 104 -0.26 -8.86 17.01
CA ARG A 104 -0.11 -9.71 18.19
C ARG A 104 0.08 -8.82 19.43
N PRO A 105 -0.60 -9.10 20.55
CA PRO A 105 -0.34 -8.39 21.79
C PRO A 105 1.13 -8.58 22.18
N ALA A 106 1.73 -7.55 22.77
CA ALA A 106 3.10 -7.63 23.23
C ALA A 106 3.22 -8.74 24.27
N THR A 107 3.94 -9.82 23.95
CA THR A 107 4.31 -10.85 24.91
C THR A 107 5.33 -10.24 25.88
N GLY A 108 4.84 -9.75 27.01
CA GLY A 108 5.64 -9.06 28.01
C GLY A 108 4.85 -8.47 29.18
N THR A 109 3.54 -8.25 29.03
CA THR A 109 2.67 -8.04 30.19
C THR A 109 2.22 -9.40 30.71
N HIS A 110 3.06 -10.03 31.54
CA HIS A 110 2.46 -10.71 32.68
C HIS A 110 1.51 -9.71 33.35
N PRO A 111 0.33 -10.13 33.87
CA PRO A 111 -0.43 -9.26 34.74
C PRO A 111 0.47 -8.93 35.93
N ARG A 112 1.15 -7.78 35.87
CA ARG A 112 1.82 -7.21 37.04
C ARG A 112 0.70 -6.87 37.99
N GLU A 113 0.83 -7.32 39.23
CA GLU A 113 -0.10 -7.04 40.32
C GLU A 113 -0.50 -5.56 40.33
N PRO A 114 -1.73 -5.21 40.76
CA PRO A 114 -2.19 -3.84 40.84
C PRO A 114 -1.43 -3.10 41.94
N GLY A 115 -0.22 -2.64 41.63
CA GLY A 115 0.70 -1.97 42.53
C GLY A 115 1.30 -0.74 41.87
N ASN A 116 0.69 0.40 42.18
CA ASN A 116 1.22 1.76 42.05
C ASN A 116 1.74 2.17 40.65
N HIS A 117 0.82 2.52 39.75
CA HIS A 117 1.17 3.10 38.46
C HIS A 117 1.52 4.58 38.59
N GLN A 118 2.78 4.90 38.29
CA GLN A 118 3.14 6.20 37.76
C GLN A 118 2.59 6.29 36.32
N PRO A 119 1.76 7.28 35.97
CA PRO A 119 1.14 7.32 34.66
C PRO A 119 2.20 7.52 33.58
N CYS A 120 2.15 6.68 32.53
CA CYS A 120 2.88 6.94 31.30
C CYS A 120 2.38 8.27 30.73
N HIS A 121 3.21 9.30 30.81
CA HIS A 121 2.89 10.59 30.21
C HIS A 121 2.90 10.47 28.69
N TRP A 122 1.71 10.54 28.10
CA TRP A 122 1.53 10.73 26.66
C TRP A 122 1.91 12.16 26.33
N GLN A 123 3.03 12.35 25.62
CA GLN A 123 3.39 13.66 25.10
C GLN A 123 2.89 13.77 23.65
N GLU A 124 1.78 14.48 23.45
CA GLU A 124 1.35 14.91 22.12
C GLU A 124 2.42 15.83 21.53
N GLN A 125 3.10 15.38 20.49
CA GLN A 125 3.89 16.28 19.65
C GLN A 125 3.01 16.74 18.50
N HIS A 126 2.67 18.04 18.50
CA HIS A 126 1.96 18.68 17.40
C HIS A 126 2.83 18.65 16.13
N GLY A 127 2.58 17.67 15.27
CA GLY A 127 2.94 17.76 13.85
C GLY A 127 2.14 18.89 13.17
N ARG A 128 2.64 19.38 12.03
CA ARG A 128 2.00 20.43 11.22
C ARG A 128 0.49 20.14 11.03
N PRO A 129 -0.37 21.19 10.90
CA PRO A 129 -1.82 21.03 10.95
C PRO A 129 -2.29 19.96 9.96
N GLY A 130 -2.95 18.91 10.48
CA GLY A 130 -3.53 17.82 9.69
C GLY A 130 -2.77 16.49 9.70
N HIS A 131 -1.62 16.38 10.38
CA HIS A 131 -0.86 15.12 10.47
C HIS A 131 -0.71 14.64 11.92
N HIS A 132 -1.55 13.70 12.34
CA HIS A 132 -1.31 12.92 13.56
C HIS A 132 -0.43 11.72 13.21
N VAL A 133 0.81 11.72 13.71
CA VAL A 133 1.73 10.58 13.62
C VAL A 133 1.87 10.01 15.02
N HIS A 134 1.35 8.80 15.23
CA HIS A 134 1.54 8.06 16.47
C HIS A 134 2.79 7.18 16.34
N ARG A 135 3.83 7.48 17.12
CA ARG A 135 4.98 6.59 17.33
C ARG A 135 5.02 6.20 18.81
N GLY A 136 5.01 4.91 19.10
CA GLY A 136 5.41 4.40 20.40
C GLY A 136 6.94 4.44 20.50
N LEU A 137 7.47 5.15 21.49
CA LEU A 137 8.85 5.01 21.92
C LEU A 137 8.85 4.05 23.11
N ALA A 138 9.41 2.86 22.93
CA ALA A 138 9.85 2.06 24.06
C ALA A 138 11.15 2.68 24.58
N GLY A 139 11.10 3.27 25.77
CA GLY A 139 12.31 3.70 26.47
C GLY A 139 13.16 2.49 26.81
N LEU A 140 14.45 2.58 26.49
CA LEU A 140 15.52 1.98 27.28
C LEU A 140 16.21 3.12 28.02
#